data_AF-A0A8T1P668-F1
#
_entry.id   AF-A0A8T1P668-F1
#
_cell.length_a   1.000
_cell.length_b   1.000
_cell.length_c   1.000
_cell.angle_alpha   90.00
_cell.angle_beta   90.00
_cell.angle_gamma   90.00
#
_symmetry.space_group_name_H-M   'P 1'
#
loop_
_entity.id
_entity.type
_entity.pdbx_description
1 polymer ?
#
loop_
_entity_poly.entity_id
_entity_poly.type
_entity_poly.pdbx_seq_one_letter_code
_entity_poly.pdbx_strand_id
1 'polypeptide(L)'
;MASSSSSSAAVRSWRTAFLTLRDETLTSPRTATAVGATSSSSIPQLLQHFVFSHSHSLVSAAPELPPHEVASDVFFLLELVANSCLGPQDMTATLSHTSQLIRDLCHRVYFEINSSSWTLMFDSFATMLDYLLDKAAPIATADSSADAAVITPIMDCLETIRRLIIVHHKKSSPPDDTQLVKFLLRVIESSHAEFIKSFRSITNQRFAAEIGRRLPRYSSLWELQTLAFAMLGETVSRYGPSIPVDVWRSLIEVDILSLPIW
;
A
#
# COMPACT_ATOMS: atom_id res chain seq x y z
N MET A 1 -11.73 5.73 37.84
CA MET A 1 -11.74 7.08 37.24
C MET A 1 -10.43 7.47 36.53
N ALA A 2 -9.40 6.61 36.46
CA ALA A 2 -8.13 6.93 35.77
C ALA A 2 -8.10 6.62 34.27
N SER A 3 -9.02 5.80 33.76
CA SER A 3 -9.07 5.43 32.34
C SER A 3 -9.60 6.55 31.44
N SER A 4 -10.53 7.36 31.94
CA SER A 4 -11.16 8.47 31.19
C SER A 4 -10.25 9.68 30.95
N SER A 5 -9.22 9.88 31.78
CA SER A 5 -8.24 10.96 31.58
C SER A 5 -7.18 10.56 30.54
N SER A 6 -6.79 9.28 30.52
CA SER A 6 -5.80 8.76 29.56
C SER A 6 -6.35 8.69 28.14
N SER A 7 -7.62 8.30 27.96
CA SER A 7 -8.31 8.31 26.66
C SER A 7 -8.42 9.71 26.07
N SER A 8 -8.86 10.68 26.90
CA SER A 8 -8.93 12.10 26.51
C SER A 8 -7.57 12.68 26.11
N ALA A 9 -6.47 12.25 26.74
CA ALA A 9 -5.12 12.67 26.36
C ALA A 9 -4.70 12.08 25.00
N ALA A 10 -4.99 10.80 24.75
CA ALA A 10 -4.63 10.12 23.51
C ALA A 10 -5.42 10.67 22.31
N VAL A 11 -6.72 10.93 22.47
CA VAL A 11 -7.55 11.59 21.43
C VAL A 11 -7.05 12.99 21.10
N ARG A 12 -6.65 13.78 22.12
CA ARG A 12 -6.06 15.10 21.89
C ARG A 12 -4.72 14.98 21.16
N SER A 13 -3.89 14.01 21.52
CA SER A 13 -2.63 13.74 20.83
C SER A 13 -2.84 13.40 19.35
N TRP A 14 -3.85 12.58 19.03
CA TRP A 14 -4.22 12.27 17.64
C TRP A 14 -4.55 13.54 16.86
N ARG A 15 -5.49 14.34 17.37
CA ARG A 15 -5.92 15.59 16.74
C ARG A 15 -4.77 16.55 16.52
N THR A 16 -3.95 16.75 17.55
CA THR A 16 -2.78 17.62 17.45
C THR A 16 -1.79 17.10 16.41
N ALA A 17 -1.48 15.80 16.40
CA ALA A 17 -0.54 15.23 15.45
C ALA A 17 -0.99 15.44 13.99
N PHE A 18 -2.25 15.12 13.66
CA PHE A 18 -2.77 15.26 12.30
C PHE A 18 -3.02 16.71 11.88
N LEU A 19 -3.41 17.60 12.79
CA LEU A 19 -3.50 19.03 12.51
C LEU A 19 -2.13 19.64 12.24
N THR A 20 -1.15 19.40 13.12
CA THR A 20 0.22 19.89 12.92
C THR A 20 0.85 19.31 11.65
N LEU A 21 0.63 18.02 11.36
CA LEU A 21 1.11 17.42 10.11
C LEU A 21 0.54 18.14 8.88
N ARG A 22 -0.77 18.44 8.86
CA ARG A 22 -1.40 19.21 7.77
C ARG A 22 -0.77 20.60 7.65
N ASP A 23 -0.66 21.34 8.74
CA ASP A 23 -0.11 22.70 8.76
C ASP A 23 1.33 22.74 8.26
N GLU A 24 2.18 21.81 8.71
CA GLU A 24 3.57 21.69 8.25
C GLU A 24 3.67 21.31 6.77
N THR A 25 2.80 20.41 6.28
CA THR A 25 2.80 20.03 4.85
C THR A 25 2.34 21.15 3.92
N LEU A 26 1.55 22.11 4.41
CA LEU A 26 1.08 23.27 3.65
C LEU A 26 2.06 24.44 3.71
N THR A 27 2.77 24.60 4.82
CA THR A 27 3.70 25.71 5.04
C THR A 27 5.13 25.41 4.59
N SER A 28 5.52 24.14 4.47
CA SER A 28 6.85 23.75 3.99
C SER A 28 7.01 24.06 2.50
N PRO A 29 7.97 24.91 2.08
CA PRO A 29 8.11 25.32 0.69
C PRO A 29 8.58 24.14 -0.16
N ARG A 30 7.67 23.62 -1.01
CA ARG A 30 7.90 22.47 -1.90
C ARG A 30 8.96 22.71 -3.00
N THR A 31 9.58 23.89 -3.08
CA THR A 31 10.61 24.19 -4.09
C THR A 31 11.58 25.27 -3.60
N ALA A 32 12.66 24.86 -2.93
CA ALA A 32 13.85 25.69 -2.80
C ALA A 32 14.79 25.45 -3.99
N THR A 33 14.42 25.93 -5.18
CA THR A 33 15.39 26.33 -6.20
C THR A 33 16.03 27.66 -5.79
N ALA A 34 16.62 27.70 -4.60
CA ALA A 34 17.37 28.83 -4.11
C ALA A 34 18.37 28.32 -3.07
N VAL A 35 19.62 28.35 -3.48
CA VAL A 35 20.84 28.23 -2.68
C VAL A 35 20.64 28.76 -1.25
N GLY A 36 20.69 27.88 -0.25
CA GLY A 36 20.95 28.28 1.14
C GLY A 36 19.81 28.20 2.17
N ALA A 37 18.93 27.19 2.14
CA ALA A 37 18.03 26.89 3.26
C ALA A 37 18.35 25.53 3.89
N THR A 38 19.13 25.53 4.97
CA THR A 38 19.32 24.38 5.84
C THR A 38 18.10 24.25 6.75
N SER A 39 17.36 23.13 6.64
CA SER A 39 16.24 22.67 7.49
C SER A 39 14.81 22.81 6.94
N SER A 40 14.55 22.43 5.68
CA SER A 40 13.19 21.97 5.32
C SER A 40 13.05 20.51 5.77
N SER A 41 12.15 20.25 6.72
CA SER A 41 11.85 18.88 7.16
C SER A 41 11.23 18.11 5.99
N SER A 42 11.72 16.91 5.75
CA SER A 42 11.16 16.10 4.67
C SER A 42 9.87 15.39 5.09
N ILE A 43 9.02 15.03 4.12
CA ILE A 43 7.76 14.31 4.41
C ILE A 43 7.99 13.03 5.22
N PRO A 44 8.98 12.16 4.91
CA PRO A 44 9.32 11.04 5.77
C PRO A 44 9.63 11.42 7.22
N GLN A 45 10.37 12.51 7.44
CA GLN A 45 10.74 12.97 8.78
C GLN A 45 9.53 13.50 9.56
N LEU A 46 8.66 14.27 8.90
CA LEU A 46 7.41 14.76 9.48
C LEU A 46 6.50 13.60 9.90
N LEU A 47 6.30 12.63 9.00
CA LEU A 47 5.51 11.44 9.28
C LEU A 47 6.10 10.59 10.40
N GLN A 48 7.43 10.41 10.41
CA GLN A 48 8.11 9.71 11.49
C GLN A 48 7.88 10.41 12.83
N HIS A 49 8.04 11.73 12.89
CA HIS A 49 7.93 12.49 14.14
C HIS A 49 6.50 12.54 14.67
N PHE A 50 5.54 12.90 13.82
CA PHE A 50 4.16 13.13 14.27
C PHE A 50 3.31 11.85 14.33
N VAL A 51 3.53 10.90 13.42
CA VAL A 51 2.65 9.73 13.26
C VAL A 51 3.33 8.45 13.75
N PHE A 52 4.43 8.04 13.11
CA PHE A 52 4.96 6.68 13.32
C PHE A 52 5.61 6.48 14.69
N SER A 53 6.26 7.51 15.25
CA SER A 53 6.82 7.43 16.62
C SER A 53 5.75 7.26 17.70
N HIS A 54 4.49 7.57 17.37
CA HIS A 54 3.35 7.50 18.28
C HIS A 54 2.28 6.50 17.81
N SER A 55 2.60 5.62 16.85
CA SER A 55 1.65 4.73 16.16
C SER A 55 0.80 3.90 17.12
N HIS A 56 1.40 3.30 18.14
CA HIS A 56 0.67 2.50 19.14
C HIS A 56 -0.35 3.34 19.93
N SER A 57 0.00 4.56 20.30
CA SER A 57 -0.91 5.49 20.99
C SER A 57 -2.07 5.89 20.09
N LEU A 58 -1.76 6.23 18.83
CA LEU A 58 -2.74 6.59 17.81
C LEU A 58 -3.72 5.43 17.56
N VAL A 59 -3.21 4.23 17.29
CA VAL A 59 -4.00 3.02 17.05
C VAL A 59 -4.85 2.63 18.27
N SER A 60 -4.41 2.94 19.49
CA SER A 60 -5.21 2.75 20.70
C SER A 60 -6.31 3.81 20.84
N ALA A 61 -6.06 5.05 20.43
CA ALA A 61 -7.03 6.14 20.51
C ALA A 61 -8.10 6.06 19.43
N ALA A 62 -7.80 5.46 18.27
CA ALA A 62 -8.66 5.47 17.08
C ALA A 62 -10.14 5.07 17.34
N PRO A 63 -10.47 4.04 18.14
CA PRO A 63 -11.87 3.68 18.43
C PRO A 63 -12.63 4.73 19.27
N GLU A 64 -11.92 5.64 19.93
CA GLU A 64 -12.48 6.70 20.78
C GLU A 64 -12.79 7.97 19.99
N LEU A 65 -12.32 8.07 18.73
CA LEU A 65 -12.60 9.18 17.83
C LEU A 65 -13.86 8.89 16.97
N PRO A 66 -14.54 9.94 16.49
CA PRO A 66 -15.57 9.79 15.46
C PRO A 66 -15.01 9.07 14.22
N PRO A 67 -15.67 8.03 13.68
CA PRO A 67 -15.12 7.24 12.57
C PRO A 67 -14.79 8.06 11.31
N HIS A 68 -15.57 9.10 11.02
CA HIS A 68 -15.33 10.00 9.89
C HIS A 68 -14.07 10.86 10.06
N GLU A 69 -13.70 11.20 11.29
CA GLU A 69 -12.48 11.95 11.61
C GLU A 69 -11.25 11.08 11.32
N VAL A 70 -11.26 9.84 11.83
CA VAL A 70 -10.21 8.85 11.56
C VAL A 70 -10.13 8.54 10.06
N ALA A 71 -11.26 8.40 9.37
CA ALA A 71 -11.30 8.19 7.92
C ALA A 71 -10.58 9.31 7.17
N SER A 72 -10.93 10.56 7.45
CA SER A 72 -10.33 11.75 6.83
C SER A 72 -8.82 11.81 7.04
N ASP A 73 -8.36 11.52 8.26
CA ASP A 73 -6.94 11.50 8.60
C ASP A 73 -6.16 10.38 7.89
N VAL A 74 -6.77 9.20 7.77
CA VAL A 74 -6.17 8.06 7.04
C VAL A 74 -6.09 8.33 5.54
N PHE A 75 -7.14 8.89 4.93
CA PHE A 75 -7.13 9.22 3.51
C PHE A 75 -6.14 10.35 3.19
N PHE A 76 -6.05 11.36 4.07
CA PHE A 76 -5.01 12.38 3.97
C PHE A 76 -3.60 11.77 4.03
N LEU A 77 -3.35 10.84 4.96
CA LEU A 77 -2.06 10.16 5.07
C LEU A 77 -1.73 9.37 3.80
N LEU A 78 -2.69 8.62 3.26
CA LEU A 78 -2.55 7.86 2.01
C LEU A 78 -2.15 8.76 0.84
N GLU A 79 -2.91 9.84 0.65
CA GLU A 79 -2.67 10.80 -0.42
C GLU A 79 -1.29 11.48 -0.27
N LEU A 80 -0.92 11.87 0.96
CA LEU A 80 0.37 12.51 1.23
C LEU A 80 1.54 11.58 0.90
N VAL A 81 1.45 10.31 1.29
CA VAL A 81 2.51 9.32 1.08
C VAL A 81 2.61 8.95 -0.40
N ALA A 82 1.48 8.71 -1.07
CA ALA A 82 1.45 8.40 -2.50
C ALA A 82 2.05 9.54 -3.35
N ASN A 83 1.69 10.80 -3.06
CA ASN A 83 2.27 11.96 -3.74
C ASN A 83 3.77 12.12 -3.48
N SER A 84 4.26 11.66 -2.32
CA SER A 84 5.67 11.74 -1.96
C SER A 84 6.54 10.70 -2.66
N CYS A 85 5.95 9.60 -3.17
CA CYS A 85 6.65 8.60 -3.99
C CYS A 85 7.24 9.17 -5.28
N LEU A 86 6.69 10.28 -5.79
CA LEU A 86 7.19 10.97 -6.98
C LEU A 86 8.45 11.81 -6.72
N GLY A 87 8.80 12.00 -5.44
CA GLY A 87 9.96 12.78 -5.02
C GLY A 87 11.27 11.99 -5.06
N PRO A 88 12.42 12.69 -4.91
CA PRO A 88 13.74 12.05 -4.94
C PRO A 88 14.08 11.26 -3.66
N GLN A 89 13.20 11.25 -2.66
CA GLN A 89 13.49 10.69 -1.35
C GLN A 89 13.16 9.19 -1.28
N ASP A 90 13.89 8.47 -0.43
CA ASP A 90 13.57 7.07 -0.12
C ASP A 90 12.33 7.01 0.77
N MET A 91 11.26 6.42 0.23
CA MET A 91 9.96 6.28 0.88
C MET A 91 9.74 4.87 1.44
N THR A 92 10.64 3.92 1.22
CA THR A 92 10.42 2.48 1.50
C THR A 92 9.98 2.21 2.94
N ALA A 93 10.69 2.80 3.92
CA ALA A 93 10.33 2.67 5.34
C ALA A 93 9.00 3.36 5.68
N THR A 94 8.77 4.57 5.13
CA THR A 94 7.52 5.33 5.29
C THR A 94 6.32 4.53 4.78
N LEU A 95 6.45 3.89 3.62
CA LEU A 95 5.42 3.06 3.01
C LEU A 95 5.12 1.82 3.85
N SER A 96 6.16 1.20 4.41
CA SER A 96 6.03 0.06 5.32
C SER A 96 5.28 0.44 6.60
N HIS A 97 5.64 1.56 7.24
CA HIS A 97 4.93 2.04 8.42
C HIS A 97 3.49 2.48 8.11
N THR A 98 3.26 3.06 6.93
CA THR A 98 1.93 3.50 6.49
C THR A 98 1.00 2.32 6.26
N SER A 99 1.43 1.31 5.51
CA SER A 99 0.64 0.09 5.26
C SER A 99 0.28 -0.63 6.55
N GLN A 100 1.26 -0.82 7.45
CA GLN A 100 1.01 -1.38 8.78
C GLN A 100 0.01 -0.56 9.61
N LEU A 101 0.18 0.77 9.66
CA LEU A 101 -0.70 1.64 10.43
C LEU A 101 -2.14 1.56 9.91
N ILE A 102 -2.34 1.65 8.60
CA ILE A 102 -3.67 1.60 7.98
C ILE A 102 -4.32 0.24 8.24
N ARG A 103 -3.57 -0.86 8.06
CA ARG A 103 -4.04 -2.20 8.40
C ARG A 103 -4.53 -2.26 9.85
N ASP A 104 -3.74 -1.77 10.79
CA ASP A 104 -4.06 -1.81 12.23
C ASP A 104 -5.28 -0.92 12.57
N LEU A 105 -5.43 0.23 11.90
CA LEU A 105 -6.58 1.12 12.06
C LEU A 105 -7.86 0.50 11.48
N CYS A 106 -7.79 -0.08 10.28
CA CYS A 106 -8.89 -0.84 9.70
C CYS A 106 -9.33 -1.99 10.61
N HIS A 107 -8.41 -2.60 11.38
CA HIS A 107 -8.77 -3.63 12.36
C HIS A 107 -9.65 -3.13 13.50
N ARG A 108 -9.57 -1.84 13.83
CA ARG A 108 -10.17 -1.28 15.04
C ARG A 108 -11.32 -0.32 14.78
N VAL A 109 -11.37 0.29 13.59
CA VAL A 109 -12.37 1.29 13.23
C VAL A 109 -13.11 0.86 11.98
N TYR A 110 -14.44 0.97 12.01
CA TYR A 110 -15.28 0.82 10.82
C TYR A 110 -15.26 2.14 10.04
N PHE A 111 -14.76 2.12 8.81
CA PHE A 111 -14.69 3.31 7.95
C PHE A 111 -15.97 3.43 7.12
N GLU A 112 -16.56 4.62 7.03
CA GLU A 112 -17.57 4.86 6.01
C GLU A 112 -16.89 5.22 4.69
N ILE A 113 -16.74 4.22 3.82
CA ILE A 113 -16.08 4.38 2.52
C ILE A 113 -17.12 4.66 1.45
N ASN A 114 -16.98 5.81 0.79
CA ASN A 114 -17.74 6.16 -0.41
C ASN A 114 -16.92 5.85 -1.68
N SER A 115 -17.52 6.02 -2.86
CA SER A 115 -16.86 5.69 -4.13
C SER A 115 -15.54 6.48 -4.36
N SER A 116 -15.51 7.78 -4.02
CA SER A 116 -14.27 8.57 -4.12
C SER A 116 -13.17 8.11 -3.16
N SER A 117 -13.54 7.67 -1.96
CA SER A 117 -12.60 7.11 -0.98
C SER A 117 -12.01 5.77 -1.45
N TRP A 118 -12.80 4.93 -2.13
CA TRP A 118 -12.32 3.72 -2.78
C TRP A 118 -11.31 4.02 -3.89
N THR A 119 -11.65 4.97 -4.77
CA THR A 119 -10.75 5.41 -5.85
C THR A 119 -9.41 5.87 -5.28
N LEU A 120 -9.44 6.77 -4.29
CA LEU A 120 -8.22 7.30 -3.67
C LEU A 120 -7.39 6.20 -3.00
N MET A 121 -8.04 5.24 -2.33
CA MET A 121 -7.34 4.12 -1.70
C MET A 121 -6.64 3.23 -2.74
N PHE A 122 -7.36 2.83 -3.80
CA PHE A 122 -6.80 1.99 -4.86
C PHE A 122 -5.67 2.69 -5.61
N ASP A 123 -5.84 3.96 -5.97
CA ASP A 123 -4.83 4.74 -6.67
C ASP A 123 -3.59 4.94 -5.79
N SER A 124 -3.78 5.29 -4.51
CA SER A 124 -2.67 5.46 -3.56
C SER A 124 -1.89 4.15 -3.40
N PHE A 125 -2.58 3.04 -3.16
CA PHE A 125 -1.93 1.73 -3.02
C PHE A 125 -1.26 1.26 -4.29
N ALA A 126 -1.82 1.56 -5.48
CA ALA A 126 -1.16 1.28 -6.74
C ALA A 126 0.14 2.09 -6.91
N THR A 127 0.14 3.37 -6.54
CA THR A 127 1.37 4.19 -6.55
C THR A 127 2.41 3.66 -5.58
N MET A 128 2.00 3.26 -4.37
CA MET A 128 2.90 2.66 -3.38
C MET A 128 3.48 1.33 -3.87
N LEU A 129 2.66 0.49 -4.50
CA LEU A 129 3.06 -0.78 -5.12
C LEU A 129 4.14 -0.56 -6.16
N ASP A 130 3.89 0.31 -7.14
CA ASP A 130 4.81 0.54 -8.24
C ASP A 130 6.15 1.10 -7.73
N TYR A 131 6.12 2.00 -6.75
CA TYR A 131 7.35 2.51 -6.13
C TYR A 131 8.16 1.40 -5.46
N LEU A 132 7.50 0.53 -4.68
CA LEU A 132 8.15 -0.55 -3.96
C LEU A 132 8.73 -1.60 -4.91
N LEU A 133 7.99 -1.99 -5.95
CA LEU A 133 8.46 -2.95 -6.94
C LEU A 133 9.61 -2.39 -7.79
N ASP A 134 9.57 -1.11 -8.18
CA ASP A 134 10.69 -0.46 -8.90
C ASP A 134 11.95 -0.40 -8.03
N LYS A 135 11.80 -0.19 -6.71
CA LYS A 135 12.91 -0.23 -5.75
C LYS A 135 13.46 -1.63 -5.47
N ALA A 136 12.70 -2.69 -5.72
CA ALA A 136 13.19 -4.06 -5.59
C ALA A 136 14.12 -4.46 -6.76
N ALA A 137 13.89 -3.90 -7.96
CA ALA A 137 14.61 -4.25 -9.19
C ALA A 137 16.17 -4.11 -9.17
N PRO A 138 16.81 -3.21 -8.39
CA PRO A 138 18.27 -3.11 -8.35
C PRO A 138 18.95 -4.09 -7.37
N ILE A 139 18.22 -4.76 -6.46
CA ILE A 139 18.82 -5.55 -5.37
C ILE A 139 18.97 -7.03 -5.79
N ALA A 140 19.49 -7.26 -7.00
CA ALA A 140 19.84 -8.60 -7.47
C ALA A 140 21.19 -9.11 -6.88
N THR A 141 21.56 -8.64 -5.70
CA THR A 141 22.73 -9.09 -4.94
C THR A 141 22.28 -9.73 -3.63
N ALA A 142 22.11 -11.06 -3.67
CA ALA A 142 22.20 -12.05 -2.59
C ALA A 142 21.31 -11.95 -1.33
N ASP A 143 20.70 -10.81 -1.00
CA ASP A 143 20.02 -10.65 0.30
C ASP A 143 18.50 -10.83 0.20
N SER A 144 18.07 -12.09 0.26
CA SER A 144 16.66 -12.52 0.30
C SER A 144 15.79 -11.88 1.41
N SER A 145 16.38 -11.20 2.38
CA SER A 145 15.66 -10.45 3.41
C SER A 145 15.15 -9.09 2.92
N ALA A 146 15.79 -8.49 1.92
CA ALA A 146 15.40 -7.20 1.37
C ALA A 146 14.09 -7.31 0.57
N ASP A 147 13.94 -8.37 -0.23
CA ASP A 147 12.72 -8.63 -1.01
C ASP A 147 11.50 -8.85 -0.10
N ALA A 148 11.67 -9.56 1.01
CA ALA A 148 10.60 -9.76 1.99
C ALA A 148 10.17 -8.44 2.65
N ALA A 149 11.10 -7.52 2.89
CA ALA A 149 10.82 -6.21 3.48
C ALA A 149 10.02 -5.30 2.52
N VAL A 150 10.17 -5.47 1.21
CA VAL A 150 9.44 -4.69 0.19
C VAL A 150 8.07 -5.30 -0.11
N ILE A 151 7.94 -6.63 -0.08
CA ILE A 151 6.69 -7.32 -0.39
C ILE A 151 5.71 -7.31 0.79
N THR A 152 6.19 -7.30 2.04
CA THR A 152 5.32 -7.27 3.23
C THR A 152 4.36 -6.06 3.23
N PRO A 153 4.81 -4.81 2.99
CA PRO A 153 3.92 -3.65 2.87
C PRO A 153 2.85 -3.80 1.77
N ILE A 154 3.22 -4.41 0.64
CA ILE A 154 2.30 -4.65 -0.47
C ILE A 154 1.21 -5.63 -0.06
N MET A 155 1.61 -6.74 0.58
CA MET A 155 0.69 -7.74 1.09
C MET A 155 -0.29 -7.12 2.10
N ASP A 156 0.22 -6.24 2.97
CA ASP A 156 -0.57 -5.53 3.97
C ASP A 156 -1.64 -4.63 3.35
N CYS A 157 -1.30 -3.94 2.25
CA CYS A 157 -2.27 -3.16 1.48
C CYS A 157 -3.36 -4.05 0.87
N LEU A 158 -2.99 -5.18 0.25
CA LEU A 158 -3.96 -6.10 -0.35
C LEU A 158 -4.89 -6.73 0.69
N GLU A 159 -4.36 -7.21 1.81
CA GLU A 159 -5.17 -7.78 2.89
C GLU A 159 -6.10 -6.73 3.51
N THR A 160 -5.63 -5.48 3.63
CA THR A 160 -6.48 -4.37 4.08
C THR A 160 -7.64 -4.15 3.11
N ILE A 161 -7.37 -4.08 1.81
CA ILE A 161 -8.43 -3.97 0.79
C ILE A 161 -9.40 -5.15 0.87
N ARG A 162 -8.88 -6.39 0.90
CA ARG A 162 -9.68 -7.62 0.99
C ARG A 162 -10.66 -7.54 2.15
N ARG A 163 -10.16 -7.16 3.32
CA ARG A 163 -10.96 -7.04 4.53
C ARG A 163 -12.02 -5.96 4.41
N LEU A 164 -11.67 -4.79 3.89
CA LEU A 164 -12.63 -3.70 3.68
C LEU A 164 -13.73 -4.11 2.70
N ILE A 165 -13.42 -4.82 1.61
CA ILE A 165 -14.43 -5.34 0.68
C ILE A 165 -15.37 -6.31 1.39
N ILE A 166 -14.84 -7.24 2.19
CA ILE A 166 -15.67 -8.19 2.96
C ILE A 166 -16.61 -7.44 3.92
N VAL A 167 -16.11 -6.42 4.61
CA VAL A 167 -16.91 -5.59 5.54
C VAL A 167 -17.96 -4.74 4.81
N HIS A 168 -17.60 -4.20 3.64
CA HIS A 168 -18.45 -3.29 2.84
C HIS A 168 -19.25 -3.98 1.74
N HIS A 169 -19.25 -5.31 1.68
CA HIS A 169 -19.80 -6.12 0.59
C HIS A 169 -21.22 -5.73 0.15
N LYS A 170 -22.08 -5.28 1.07
CA LYS A 170 -23.47 -4.89 0.74
C LYS A 170 -23.61 -3.49 0.15
N LYS A 171 -22.54 -2.69 0.17
CA LYS A 171 -22.51 -1.27 -0.20
C LYS A 171 -21.64 -0.98 -1.42
N SER A 172 -20.89 -1.96 -1.94
CA SER A 172 -20.08 -1.76 -3.15
C SER A 172 -20.99 -1.51 -4.36
N SER A 173 -20.63 -0.52 -5.15
CA SER A 173 -21.31 -0.21 -6.40
C SER A 173 -20.53 -0.76 -7.60
N PRO A 174 -21.17 -1.03 -8.75
CA PRO A 174 -20.48 -1.51 -9.96
C PRO A 174 -19.23 -0.73 -10.39
N PRO A 175 -19.16 0.63 -10.28
CA PRO A 175 -17.92 1.35 -10.58
C PRO A 175 -16.81 1.06 -9.56
N ASP A 176 -17.13 0.84 -8.29
CA ASP A 176 -16.14 0.50 -7.25
C ASP A 176 -15.55 -0.90 -7.54
N ASP A 177 -16.38 -1.86 -7.95
CA ASP A 177 -15.94 -3.20 -8.32
C ASP A 177 -15.08 -3.17 -9.59
N THR A 178 -15.41 -2.29 -10.55
CA THR A 178 -14.60 -2.07 -11.76
C THR A 178 -13.22 -1.53 -11.41
N GLN A 179 -13.15 -0.57 -10.47
CA GLN A 179 -11.88 -0.02 -9.99
C GLN A 179 -11.05 -1.07 -9.26
N LEU A 180 -11.69 -1.89 -8.43
CA LEU A 180 -11.03 -3.01 -7.77
C LEU A 180 -10.42 -3.98 -8.78
N VAL A 181 -11.16 -4.36 -9.83
CA VAL A 181 -10.62 -5.24 -10.89
C VAL A 181 -9.40 -4.61 -11.55
N LYS A 182 -9.48 -3.32 -11.92
CA LYS A 182 -8.34 -2.60 -12.52
C LYS A 182 -7.11 -2.58 -11.59
N PHE A 183 -7.33 -2.31 -10.31
CA PHE A 183 -6.28 -2.36 -9.30
C PHE A 183 -5.63 -3.76 -9.20
N LEU A 184 -6.44 -4.82 -9.11
CA LEU A 184 -5.96 -6.19 -9.00
C LEU A 184 -5.17 -6.63 -10.24
N LEU A 185 -5.64 -6.28 -11.44
CA LEU A 185 -4.92 -6.55 -12.68
C LEU A 185 -3.54 -5.88 -12.69
N ARG A 186 -3.44 -4.63 -12.22
CA ARG A 186 -2.15 -3.92 -12.08
C ARG A 186 -1.22 -4.62 -11.10
N VAL A 187 -1.73 -5.09 -9.95
CA VAL A 187 -0.92 -5.87 -9.00
C VAL A 187 -0.39 -7.16 -9.63
N ILE A 188 -1.23 -7.89 -10.37
CA ILE A 188 -0.85 -9.13 -11.04
C ILE A 188 0.21 -8.84 -12.12
N GLU A 189 -0.01 -7.84 -12.95
CA GLU A 189 0.93 -7.45 -14.02
C GLU A 189 2.28 -7.04 -13.45
N SER A 190 2.32 -6.13 -12.48
CA SER A 190 3.56 -5.64 -11.88
C SER A 190 4.31 -6.74 -11.14
N SER A 191 3.61 -7.59 -10.37
CA SER A 191 4.24 -8.72 -9.67
C SER A 191 4.75 -9.80 -10.63
N HIS A 192 4.06 -10.05 -11.74
CA HIS A 192 4.49 -10.99 -12.78
C HIS A 192 5.72 -10.49 -13.53
N ALA A 193 5.76 -9.20 -13.87
CA ALA A 193 6.93 -8.58 -14.47
C ALA A 193 8.18 -8.73 -13.58
N GLU A 194 8.04 -8.46 -12.28
CA GLU A 194 9.13 -8.67 -11.33
C GLU A 194 9.50 -10.15 -11.18
N PHE A 195 8.52 -11.05 -11.12
CA PHE A 195 8.77 -12.50 -11.08
C PHE A 195 9.62 -12.96 -12.28
N ILE A 196 9.31 -12.52 -13.50
CA ILE A 196 10.08 -12.84 -14.71
C ILE A 196 11.50 -12.25 -14.64
N LYS A 197 11.63 -10.99 -14.20
CA LYS A 197 12.94 -10.33 -14.06
C LYS A 197 13.85 -11.09 -13.10
N SER A 198 13.35 -11.44 -11.91
CA SER A 198 14.08 -12.22 -10.92
C SER A 198 14.49 -13.59 -11.46
N PHE A 199 13.58 -14.29 -12.14
CA PHE A 199 13.86 -15.61 -12.74
C PHE A 199 14.97 -15.56 -13.79
N ARG A 200 14.96 -14.55 -14.67
CA ARG A 200 16.00 -14.33 -15.70
C ARG A 200 17.35 -14.00 -15.07
N SER A 201 17.37 -13.14 -14.05
CA SER A 201 18.58 -12.78 -13.31
C SER A 201 19.27 -14.01 -12.70
N ILE A 202 18.49 -14.89 -12.07
CA ILE A 202 19.00 -16.12 -11.44
C ILE A 202 19.49 -17.13 -12.47
N THR A 203 18.81 -17.25 -13.61
CA THR A 203 19.26 -18.12 -14.70
C THR A 203 20.64 -17.67 -15.19
N ASN A 204 20.83 -16.36 -15.38
CA ASN A 204 22.13 -15.79 -15.76
C ASN A 204 23.22 -15.96 -14.68
N GLN A 205 22.86 -15.88 -13.39
CA GLN A 205 23.80 -16.13 -12.28
C GLN A 205 24.15 -17.61 -12.11
N ARG A 206 23.21 -18.55 -12.36
CA ARG A 206 23.46 -20.00 -12.31
C ARG A 206 24.41 -20.46 -13.40
N PHE A 207 24.43 -19.81 -14.56
CA PHE A 207 25.44 -20.06 -15.58
C PHE A 207 26.85 -19.57 -15.17
N ALA A 208 26.95 -18.68 -14.16
CA ALA A 208 28.21 -18.15 -13.66
C ALA A 208 28.70 -18.82 -12.35
N ALA A 209 27.80 -19.42 -11.56
CA ALA A 209 28.14 -20.05 -10.28
C ALA A 209 27.56 -21.47 -10.19
N GLU A 210 28.35 -22.43 -10.67
CA GLU A 210 28.13 -23.85 -10.42
C GLU A 210 28.72 -24.18 -9.03
N ILE A 211 27.93 -24.05 -7.95
CA ILE A 211 28.06 -24.77 -6.65
C ILE A 211 27.06 -24.16 -5.64
N GLY A 212 26.19 -25.01 -5.07
CA GLY A 212 25.40 -24.69 -3.87
C GLY A 212 23.92 -24.34 -4.12
N ARG A 213 23.08 -25.36 -4.38
CA ARG A 213 21.63 -25.17 -4.54
C ARG A 213 20.99 -24.67 -3.23
N ARG A 214 20.63 -23.38 -3.19
CA ARG A 214 19.41 -22.94 -2.52
C ARG A 214 18.46 -22.43 -3.59
N LEU A 215 17.23 -22.95 -3.60
CA LEU A 215 16.16 -22.39 -4.42
C LEU A 215 15.89 -20.96 -3.89
N PRO A 216 15.84 -19.94 -4.76
CA PRO A 216 15.34 -18.63 -4.37
C PRO A 216 13.91 -18.80 -3.85
N ARG A 217 13.63 -18.31 -2.63
CA ARG A 217 12.28 -18.36 -2.04
C ARG A 217 11.43 -17.25 -2.67
N TYR A 218 10.82 -17.56 -3.82
CA TYR A 218 9.79 -16.75 -4.47
C TYR A 218 8.44 -16.74 -3.71
N SER A 219 8.41 -17.18 -2.45
CA SER A 219 7.16 -17.45 -1.72
C SER A 219 6.30 -16.20 -1.62
N SER A 220 6.89 -15.04 -1.36
CA SER A 220 6.16 -13.80 -1.11
C SER A 220 5.53 -13.18 -2.38
N LEU A 221 6.23 -13.17 -3.53
CA LEU A 221 5.63 -12.71 -4.79
C LEU A 221 4.54 -13.68 -5.29
N TRP A 222 4.77 -14.97 -5.13
CA TRP A 222 3.78 -15.99 -5.47
C TRP A 222 2.54 -15.90 -4.57
N GLU A 223 2.72 -15.70 -3.27
CA GLU A 223 1.64 -15.43 -2.31
C GLU A 223 0.86 -14.18 -2.71
N LEU A 224 1.57 -13.12 -3.12
CA LEU A 224 0.96 -11.86 -3.55
C LEU A 224 0.08 -12.07 -4.79
N GLN A 225 0.61 -12.76 -5.80
CA GLN A 225 -0.14 -13.12 -7.00
C GLN A 225 -1.35 -13.99 -6.67
N THR A 226 -1.15 -15.03 -5.87
CA THR A 226 -2.22 -15.95 -5.46
C THR A 226 -3.35 -15.20 -4.77
N LEU A 227 -3.02 -14.27 -3.87
CA LEU A 227 -3.98 -13.43 -3.18
C LEU A 227 -4.75 -12.53 -4.16
N ALA A 228 -4.04 -11.86 -5.06
CA ALA A 228 -4.64 -10.98 -6.06
C ALA A 228 -5.59 -11.75 -7.00
N PHE A 229 -5.18 -12.91 -7.50
CA PHE A 229 -6.04 -13.78 -8.32
C PHE A 229 -7.26 -14.28 -7.56
N ALA A 230 -7.12 -14.65 -6.28
CA ALA A 230 -8.25 -15.07 -5.47
C ALA A 230 -9.29 -13.94 -5.31
N MET A 231 -8.83 -12.71 -5.04
CA MET A 231 -9.70 -11.53 -4.95
C MET A 231 -10.35 -11.20 -6.30
N LEU A 232 -9.61 -11.35 -7.40
CA LEU A 232 -10.10 -11.12 -8.75
C LEU A 232 -11.21 -12.12 -9.09
N GLY A 233 -10.98 -13.41 -8.87
CA GLY A 233 -11.97 -14.47 -9.09
C GLY A 233 -13.24 -14.27 -8.27
N GLU A 234 -13.11 -13.86 -7.00
CA GLU A 234 -14.26 -13.54 -6.15
C GLU A 234 -15.06 -12.34 -6.69
N THR A 235 -14.36 -11.30 -7.17
CA THR A 235 -14.99 -10.10 -7.73
C THR A 235 -15.68 -10.38 -9.06
N VAL A 236 -15.03 -11.10 -9.96
CA VAL A 236 -15.59 -11.51 -11.27
C VAL A 236 -16.76 -12.47 -11.09
N SER A 237 -16.68 -13.43 -10.17
CA SER A 237 -17.79 -14.35 -9.91
C SER A 237 -19.04 -13.63 -9.42
N ARG A 238 -18.89 -12.49 -8.72
CA ARG A 238 -20.01 -11.69 -8.22
C ARG A 238 -20.59 -10.75 -9.28
N TYR A 239 -19.72 -10.09 -10.05
CA TYR A 239 -20.10 -8.94 -10.87
C TYR A 239 -19.75 -9.07 -12.36
N GLY A 240 -19.32 -10.26 -12.80
CA GLY A 240 -18.91 -10.55 -14.18
C GLY A 240 -19.82 -9.94 -15.27
N PRO A 241 -21.15 -10.04 -15.18
CA PRO A 241 -22.05 -9.47 -16.19
C PRO A 241 -22.00 -7.93 -16.32
N SER A 242 -21.55 -7.22 -15.28
CA SER A 242 -21.46 -5.76 -15.22
C SER A 242 -20.06 -5.21 -15.45
N ILE A 243 -19.05 -6.07 -15.63
CA ILE A 243 -17.68 -5.63 -15.91
C ILE A 243 -17.62 -5.05 -17.34
N PRO A 244 -17.04 -3.84 -17.52
CA PRO A 244 -16.86 -3.25 -18.85
C PRO A 244 -16.00 -4.11 -19.78
N VAL A 245 -16.28 -4.04 -21.08
CA VAL A 245 -15.61 -4.87 -22.11
C VAL A 245 -14.09 -4.62 -22.17
N ASP A 246 -13.64 -3.39 -21.95
CA ASP A 246 -12.22 -3.04 -21.87
C ASP A 246 -11.53 -3.77 -20.72
N VAL A 247 -12.20 -3.87 -19.56
CA VAL A 247 -11.67 -4.57 -18.38
C VAL A 247 -11.67 -6.08 -18.60
N TRP A 248 -12.71 -6.63 -19.26
CA TRP A 248 -12.74 -8.03 -19.67
C TRP A 248 -11.56 -8.40 -20.59
N ARG A 249 -11.22 -7.51 -21.52
CA ARG A 249 -10.07 -7.72 -22.41
C ARG A 249 -8.76 -7.76 -21.62
N SER A 250 -8.53 -6.80 -20.73
CA SER A 250 -7.34 -6.78 -19.87
C SER A 250 -7.24 -8.03 -18.99
N LEU A 251 -8.36 -8.55 -18.50
CA LEU A 251 -8.39 -9.78 -17.71
C LEU A 251 -7.94 -11.00 -18.53
N ILE A 252 -8.47 -11.15 -19.75
CA ILE A 252 -8.08 -12.23 -20.67
C ILE A 252 -6.59 -12.12 -21.04
N GLU A 253 -6.10 -10.90 -21.28
CA GLU A 253 -4.68 -10.66 -21.59
C GLU A 253 -3.78 -11.06 -20.42
N VAL A 254 -4.11 -10.64 -19.19
CA VAL A 254 -3.35 -10.99 -17.98
C VAL A 254 -3.40 -12.50 -17.70
N ASP A 255 -4.55 -13.15 -17.83
CA ASP A 255 -4.66 -14.61 -17.65
C ASP A 255 -3.83 -15.38 -18.69
N ILE A 256 -3.89 -14.97 -19.96
CA ILE A 256 -3.11 -15.60 -21.03
C ILE A 256 -1.59 -15.38 -20.82
N LEU A 257 -1.19 -14.20 -20.36
CA LEU A 257 0.22 -13.87 -20.09
C LEU A 257 0.75 -14.50 -18.80
N SER A 258 -0.12 -14.82 -17.85
CA SER A 258 0.22 -15.45 -16.56
C SER A 258 0.15 -16.97 -16.60
N LEU A 259 -0.42 -17.56 -17.67
CA LEU A 259 -0.37 -18.99 -17.89
C LEU A 259 1.08 -19.42 -18.13
N PRO A 260 1.63 -20.32 -17.29
CA PRO A 260 2.96 -20.82 -17.51
C PRO A 260 2.95 -21.67 -18.79
N ILE A 261 3.70 -21.24 -19.79
CA ILE A 261 4.17 -22.13 -20.86
C ILE A 261 5.05 -23.17 -20.15
N TRP A 262 4.45 -24.30 -19.78
CA TRP A 262 5.16 -25.54 -19.45
C TRP A 262 5.42 -26.32 -20.74
#